data_AF-A0A0D0MPG9-F1
#
_entry.id   AF-A0A0D0MPG9-F1
#
_cell.length_a   1.000
_cell.length_b   1.000
_cell.length_c   1.000
_cell.angle_alpha   90.00
_cell.angle_beta   90.00
_cell.angle_gamma   90.00
#
_symmetry.space_group_name_H-M   'P 1'
#
loop_
_entity.id
_entity.type
_entity.pdbx_description
1 polymer ?
#
loop_
_entity_poly.entity_id
_entity_poly.type
_entity_poly.pdbx_seq_one_letter_code
_entity_poly.pdbx_strand_id
1 'polypeptide(L)'
;MARLLDCFSSFLSFGLALDASLAAGRPAIAHDAAQQQARRLLDAARARAEASGTPAVQVESAVFAMVAWIDEILARHPGADAGAAPLQVQLFNSNNAHSEFFHHLSALGAQDDEVREVYWHALAHGFKGQYYFEDGDQGELGKLKELHGRQLRLRPLALGSLVQDHITPQPYGVADPRGPNDTQRRDRALLRASAALALLLPLLYLLWFMTSGPATTQTALAQRIDQHLQTYACADLSTSVGKDGHTQVSGFVSLPEDVPRVAREVSTMPGVIAPRFDVGLRVWPHCEVFAILKPYQARNQEKHYGLDIYAPTARNRQLREGDNVRVQVVAPRHDSYIWVDYYTADGSVMHLNAGQAPTPLQAGATLEVGRDIPSSWLVSPPFGSVLITVLSAPTPFTETSDRPPFELASAYLLRLREALAASKNSDRLIADFVFLETVSR
;
A
#
# COMPACT_ATOMS: atom_id res chain seq x y z
N MET A 1 -34.41 7.39 -16.66
CA MET A 1 -33.45 8.50 -16.53
C MET A 1 -32.18 8.07 -17.22
N ALA A 2 -31.51 8.98 -17.95
CA ALA A 2 -30.21 8.67 -18.56
C ALA A 2 -29.18 8.46 -17.44
N ARG A 3 -28.28 7.47 -17.59
CA ARG A 3 -27.24 7.20 -16.59
C ARG A 3 -26.15 8.27 -16.73
N LEU A 4 -25.46 8.61 -15.63
CA LEU A 4 -24.35 9.56 -15.69
C LEU A 4 -23.32 9.24 -16.78
N LEU A 5 -22.99 7.95 -16.96
CA LEU A 5 -22.08 7.49 -18.01
C LEU A 5 -22.55 7.85 -19.43
N ASP A 6 -23.86 7.83 -19.70
CA ASP A 6 -24.41 8.11 -21.03
C ASP A 6 -24.12 9.55 -21.47
N CYS A 7 -24.01 10.48 -20.50
CA CYS A 7 -23.60 11.86 -20.73
C CYS A 7 -22.17 11.96 -21.29
N PHE A 8 -21.30 10.98 -21.03
CA PHE A 8 -19.90 10.95 -21.50
C PHE A 8 -19.68 10.12 -22.77
N SER A 9 -20.72 9.48 -23.33
CA SER A 9 -20.63 8.60 -24.51
C SER A 9 -19.84 9.19 -25.70
N SER A 10 -20.13 10.44 -26.07
CA SER A 10 -19.42 11.13 -27.17
C SER A 10 -17.96 11.41 -26.84
N PHE A 11 -17.66 11.72 -25.58
CA PHE A 11 -16.30 11.96 -25.09
C PHE A 11 -15.48 10.66 -25.08
N LEU A 12 -16.04 9.58 -24.54
CA LEU A 12 -15.44 8.24 -24.55
C LEU A 12 -15.16 7.76 -25.97
N SER A 13 -16.13 7.92 -26.88
CA SER A 13 -15.96 7.54 -28.29
C SER A 13 -14.81 8.30 -28.95
N PHE A 14 -14.70 9.60 -28.67
CA PHE A 14 -13.60 10.44 -29.17
C PHE A 14 -12.25 9.99 -28.59
N GLY A 15 -12.15 9.78 -27.28
CA GLY A 15 -10.92 9.33 -26.63
C GLY A 15 -10.43 7.98 -27.15
N LEU A 16 -11.33 7.01 -27.33
CA LEU A 16 -11.00 5.69 -27.89
C LEU A 16 -10.55 5.77 -29.36
N ALA A 17 -11.19 6.62 -30.17
CA ALA A 17 -10.78 6.84 -31.56
C ALA A 17 -9.39 7.49 -31.64
N LEU A 18 -9.12 8.46 -30.76
CA LEU A 18 -7.81 9.11 -30.63
C LEU A 18 -6.74 8.09 -30.22
N ASP A 19 -6.99 7.30 -29.17
CA ASP A 19 -6.08 6.26 -28.70
C ASP A 19 -5.73 5.24 -29.79
N ALA A 20 -6.75 4.73 -30.51
CA ALA A 20 -6.54 3.81 -31.63
C ALA A 20 -5.69 4.44 -32.75
N SER A 21 -5.87 5.74 -33.04
CA SER A 21 -5.08 6.46 -34.05
C SER A 21 -3.61 6.65 -33.63
N LEU A 22 -3.38 6.87 -32.34
CA LEU A 22 -2.03 7.00 -31.76
C LEU A 22 -1.31 5.65 -31.74
N ALA A 23 -1.99 4.58 -31.35
CA ALA A 23 -1.45 3.22 -31.39
C ALA A 23 -1.08 2.77 -32.82
N ALA A 24 -1.79 3.26 -33.83
CA ALA A 24 -1.49 3.02 -35.24
C ALA A 24 -0.35 3.92 -35.79
N GLY A 25 0.21 4.84 -34.99
CA GLY A 25 1.23 5.79 -35.41
C GLY A 25 0.74 6.83 -36.44
N ARG A 26 -0.58 7.04 -36.53
CA ARG A 26 -1.22 7.95 -37.49
C ARG A 26 -2.21 8.87 -36.76
N PRO A 27 -1.74 9.86 -35.99
CA PRO A 27 -2.62 10.79 -35.30
C PRO A 27 -3.54 11.49 -36.32
N ALA A 28 -4.85 11.34 -36.15
CA ALA A 28 -5.84 11.86 -37.11
C ALA A 28 -5.98 13.39 -37.06
N ILE A 29 -5.59 14.00 -35.94
CA ILE A 29 -5.71 15.43 -35.65
C ILE A 29 -4.47 15.90 -34.87
N ALA A 30 -4.19 17.20 -34.88
CA ALA A 30 -3.12 17.78 -34.07
C ALA A 30 -3.45 17.75 -32.56
N HIS A 31 -2.43 17.81 -31.71
CA HIS A 31 -2.58 17.69 -30.25
C HIS A 31 -3.49 18.78 -29.66
N ASP A 32 -3.29 20.03 -30.07
CA ASP A 32 -4.08 21.18 -29.65
C ASP A 32 -5.55 21.05 -30.07
N ALA A 33 -5.80 20.64 -31.32
CA ALA A 33 -7.14 20.37 -31.83
C ALA A 33 -7.80 19.20 -31.07
N ALA A 34 -7.03 18.17 -30.71
CA ALA A 34 -7.51 17.04 -29.92
C ALA A 34 -7.91 17.48 -28.50
N GLN A 35 -7.07 18.29 -27.84
CA GLN A 35 -7.34 18.80 -26.50
C GLN A 35 -8.54 19.75 -26.49
N GLN A 36 -8.66 20.65 -27.47
CA GLN A 36 -9.83 21.53 -27.62
C GLN A 36 -11.11 20.73 -27.89
N GLN A 37 -11.05 19.69 -28.72
CA GLN A 37 -12.19 18.81 -28.97
C GLN A 37 -12.61 18.05 -27.71
N ALA A 38 -11.65 17.48 -26.96
CA ALA A 38 -11.90 16.82 -25.69
C ALA A 38 -12.61 17.77 -24.72
N ARG A 39 -12.10 19.00 -24.57
CA ARG A 39 -12.69 20.03 -23.70
C ARG A 39 -14.13 20.35 -24.07
N ARG A 40 -14.42 20.59 -25.35
CA ARG A 40 -15.80 20.86 -25.81
C ARG A 40 -16.77 19.71 -25.52
N LEU A 41 -16.32 18.47 -25.75
CA LEU A 41 -17.14 17.29 -25.47
C LEU A 41 -17.38 17.08 -23.97
N LEU A 42 -16.39 17.41 -23.14
CA LEU A 42 -16.48 17.34 -21.68
C LEU A 42 -17.45 18.41 -21.13
N ASP A 43 -17.38 19.65 -21.61
CA ASP A 43 -18.31 20.72 -21.22
C ASP A 43 -19.76 20.37 -21.62
N ALA A 44 -19.95 19.74 -22.78
CA ALA A 44 -21.26 19.23 -23.21
C ALA A 44 -21.74 18.02 -22.39
N ALA A 45 -20.83 17.18 -21.87
CA ALA A 45 -21.16 16.08 -20.97
C ALA A 45 -21.61 16.61 -19.59
N ARG A 46 -20.86 17.58 -19.04
CA ARG A 46 -21.19 18.28 -17.78
C ARG A 46 -22.59 18.89 -17.84
N ALA A 47 -22.87 19.69 -18.88
CA ALA A 47 -24.18 20.32 -19.04
C ALA A 47 -25.34 19.31 -19.15
N ARG A 48 -25.13 18.15 -19.79
CA ARG A 48 -26.13 17.08 -19.87
C ARG A 48 -26.37 16.41 -18.52
N ALA A 49 -25.32 16.17 -17.74
CA ALA A 49 -25.41 15.54 -16.43
C ALA A 49 -26.10 16.46 -15.39
N GLU A 50 -25.84 17.77 -15.46
CA GLU A 50 -26.54 18.76 -14.65
C GLU A 50 -28.03 18.84 -15.03
N ALA A 51 -28.34 18.86 -16.33
CA ALA A 51 -29.72 18.89 -16.82
C ALA A 51 -30.52 17.62 -16.45
N SER A 52 -29.85 16.47 -16.25
CA SER A 52 -30.49 15.24 -15.76
C SER A 52 -30.69 15.20 -14.24
N GLY A 53 -30.29 16.26 -13.53
CA GLY A 53 -30.45 16.38 -12.07
C GLY A 53 -29.36 15.69 -11.25
N THR A 54 -28.22 15.36 -11.86
CA THR A 54 -27.08 14.76 -11.15
C THR A 54 -26.49 15.80 -10.17
N PRO A 55 -26.21 15.44 -8.90
CA PRO A 55 -25.57 16.36 -7.95
C PRO A 55 -24.24 16.91 -8.48
N ALA A 56 -24.00 18.21 -8.32
CA ALA A 56 -22.80 18.87 -8.83
C ALA A 56 -21.49 18.20 -8.38
N VAL A 57 -21.41 17.72 -7.14
CA VAL A 57 -20.25 17.00 -6.61
C VAL A 57 -19.98 15.69 -7.38
N GLN A 58 -21.03 14.98 -7.76
CA GLN A 58 -20.92 13.74 -8.55
C GLN A 58 -20.54 14.04 -10.00
N VAL A 59 -21.07 15.13 -10.57
CA VAL A 59 -20.70 15.60 -11.91
C VAL A 59 -19.22 15.95 -11.95
N GLU A 60 -18.72 16.76 -11.01
CA GLU A 60 -17.31 17.16 -10.99
C GLU A 60 -16.37 15.96 -10.76
N SER A 61 -16.75 15.01 -9.90
CA SER A 61 -15.97 13.78 -9.71
C SER A 61 -15.91 12.92 -10.99
N ALA A 62 -17.02 12.80 -11.72
CA ALA A 62 -17.07 12.09 -13.00
C ALA A 62 -16.26 12.80 -14.11
N VAL A 63 -16.34 14.14 -14.16
CA VAL A 63 -15.53 14.96 -15.08
C VAL A 63 -14.05 14.79 -14.78
N PHE A 64 -13.65 14.78 -13.51
CA PHE A 64 -12.27 14.54 -13.10
C PHE A 64 -11.74 13.19 -13.62
N ALA A 65 -12.51 12.11 -13.44
CA ALA A 65 -12.13 10.79 -13.95
C ALA A 65 -11.90 10.77 -15.46
N MET A 66 -12.77 11.44 -16.22
CA MET A 66 -12.68 11.54 -17.67
C MET A 66 -11.49 12.39 -18.12
N VAL A 67 -11.17 13.44 -17.37
CA VAL A 67 -9.97 14.27 -17.61
C VAL A 67 -8.69 13.49 -17.37
N ALA A 68 -8.60 12.77 -16.25
CA ALA A 68 -7.43 11.93 -15.95
C ALA A 68 -7.17 10.92 -17.09
N TRP A 69 -8.23 10.25 -17.57
CA TRP A 69 -8.14 9.28 -18.66
C TRP A 69 -7.73 9.91 -19.99
N ILE A 70 -8.35 11.02 -20.42
CA ILE A 70 -8.01 11.61 -21.72
C ILE A 70 -6.63 12.26 -21.72
N ASP A 71 -6.18 12.84 -20.60
CA ASP A 71 -4.84 13.43 -20.51
C ASP A 71 -3.75 12.36 -20.64
N GLU A 72 -3.97 11.15 -20.12
CA GLU A 72 -3.05 10.02 -20.34
C GLU A 72 -2.97 9.59 -21.82
N ILE A 73 -4.09 9.69 -22.55
CA ILE A 73 -4.10 9.46 -24.01
C ILE A 73 -3.37 10.59 -24.73
N LEU A 74 -3.67 11.84 -24.39
CA LEU A 74 -3.07 13.03 -25.01
C LEU A 74 -1.57 13.13 -24.76
N ALA A 75 -1.09 12.68 -23.58
CA ALA A 75 0.33 12.64 -23.26
C ALA A 75 1.16 11.74 -24.20
N ARG A 76 0.52 10.75 -24.85
CA ARG A 76 1.17 9.90 -25.87
C ARG A 76 1.17 10.51 -27.26
N HIS A 77 0.53 11.66 -27.46
CA HIS A 77 0.51 12.34 -28.75
C HIS A 77 1.91 12.93 -29.07
N PRO A 78 2.43 12.78 -30.31
CA PRO A 78 3.75 13.34 -30.67
C PRO A 78 3.91 14.86 -30.53
N GLY A 79 2.81 15.58 -30.28
CA GLY A 79 2.77 17.03 -30.14
C GLY A 79 2.54 17.49 -28.70
N ALA A 80 2.65 16.57 -27.73
CA ALA A 80 2.39 16.86 -26.33
C ALA A 80 3.35 17.92 -25.76
N ASP A 81 4.65 17.83 -26.07
CA ASP A 81 5.69 18.73 -25.54
C ASP A 81 5.51 20.21 -25.93
N ALA A 82 4.89 20.47 -27.08
CA ALA A 82 4.63 21.81 -27.60
C ALA A 82 3.18 22.28 -27.37
N GLY A 83 2.36 21.45 -26.70
CA GLY A 83 0.94 21.68 -26.49
C GLY A 83 0.64 22.66 -25.35
N ALA A 84 -0.63 23.09 -25.28
CA ALA A 84 -1.16 23.74 -24.09
C ALA A 84 -1.13 22.78 -22.88
N ALA A 85 -1.12 23.35 -21.67
CA ALA A 85 -1.10 22.58 -20.42
C ALA A 85 -2.17 21.47 -20.41
N PRO A 86 -1.95 20.31 -19.78
CA PRO A 86 -2.95 19.24 -19.70
C PRO A 86 -4.31 19.71 -19.12
N LEU A 87 -5.40 19.02 -19.46
CA LEU A 87 -6.74 19.42 -19.02
C LEU A 87 -6.90 19.39 -17.49
N GLN A 88 -6.22 18.47 -16.80
CA GLN A 88 -6.15 18.40 -15.34
C GLN A 88 -5.65 19.71 -14.72
N VAL A 89 -4.68 20.38 -15.36
CA VAL A 89 -4.13 21.66 -14.91
C VAL A 89 -5.14 22.77 -15.19
N GLN A 90 -5.70 22.79 -16.41
CA GLN A 90 -6.62 23.84 -16.85
C GLN A 90 -7.96 23.82 -16.10
N LEU A 91 -8.44 22.66 -15.68
CA LEU A 91 -9.78 22.46 -15.11
C LEU A 91 -9.78 22.26 -13.60
N PHE A 92 -8.76 21.59 -13.06
CA PHE A 92 -8.74 21.15 -11.67
C PHE A 92 -7.53 21.68 -10.90
N ASN A 93 -6.63 22.44 -11.53
CA ASN A 93 -5.38 22.89 -10.93
C ASN A 93 -4.56 21.72 -10.32
N SER A 94 -4.66 20.54 -10.94
CA SER A 94 -3.95 19.33 -10.53
C SER A 94 -2.90 18.96 -11.58
N ASN A 95 -1.73 18.53 -11.12
CA ASN A 95 -0.68 17.90 -11.93
C ASN A 95 -0.55 16.40 -11.62
N ASN A 96 -1.43 15.83 -10.78
CA ASN A 96 -1.29 14.50 -10.20
C ASN A 96 -2.57 13.66 -10.41
N ALA A 97 -3.32 13.92 -11.48
CA ALA A 97 -4.57 13.23 -11.76
C ALA A 97 -4.39 11.70 -11.89
N HIS A 98 -3.19 11.24 -12.28
CA HIS A 98 -2.85 9.82 -12.37
C HIS A 98 -2.92 9.06 -11.04
N SER A 99 -2.76 9.76 -9.91
CA SER A 99 -2.85 9.18 -8.55
C SER A 99 -4.13 9.62 -7.84
N GLU A 100 -4.52 10.89 -7.96
CA GLU A 100 -5.77 11.42 -7.38
C GLU A 100 -7.01 10.67 -7.87
N PHE A 101 -7.00 10.14 -9.10
CA PHE A 101 -8.05 9.28 -9.62
C PHE A 101 -8.35 8.10 -8.67
N PHE A 102 -7.31 7.42 -8.18
CA PHE A 102 -7.48 6.25 -7.31
C PHE A 102 -7.91 6.64 -5.90
N HIS A 103 -7.48 7.81 -5.42
CA HIS A 103 -7.99 8.38 -4.17
C HIS A 103 -9.49 8.65 -4.25
N HIS A 104 -9.96 9.32 -5.31
CA HIS A 104 -11.38 9.57 -5.52
C HIS A 104 -12.18 8.27 -5.66
N LEU A 105 -11.68 7.31 -6.43
CA LEU A 105 -12.31 5.99 -6.60
C LEU A 105 -12.46 5.23 -5.28
N SER A 106 -11.43 5.28 -4.43
CA SER A 106 -11.44 4.63 -3.11
C SER A 106 -12.40 5.31 -2.12
N ALA A 107 -12.64 6.61 -2.28
CA ALA A 107 -13.53 7.41 -1.43
C ALA A 107 -15.02 7.25 -1.79
N LEU A 108 -15.35 6.67 -2.94
CA LEU A 108 -16.74 6.49 -3.37
C LEU A 108 -17.49 5.56 -2.41
N GLY A 109 -18.65 6.02 -1.93
CA GLY A 109 -19.52 5.27 -1.04
C GLY A 109 -20.50 4.36 -1.78
N ALA A 110 -21.43 3.77 -1.03
CA ALA A 110 -22.50 2.93 -1.57
C ALA A 110 -23.51 3.71 -2.45
N GLN A 111 -23.61 5.02 -2.26
CA GLN A 111 -24.55 5.91 -2.96
C GLN A 111 -23.95 6.53 -4.24
N ASP A 112 -22.67 6.29 -4.52
CA ASP A 112 -21.95 6.88 -5.65
C ASP A 112 -21.81 5.89 -6.81
N ASP A 113 -22.81 5.03 -7.01
CA ASP A 113 -22.72 3.93 -7.97
C ASP A 113 -22.64 4.42 -9.43
N GLU A 114 -23.30 5.54 -9.75
CA GLU A 114 -23.22 6.15 -11.09
C GLU A 114 -21.86 6.80 -11.35
N VAL A 115 -21.23 7.39 -10.32
CA VAL A 115 -19.86 7.93 -10.42
C VAL A 115 -18.86 6.78 -10.53
N ARG A 116 -19.04 5.73 -9.71
CA ARG A 116 -18.19 4.53 -9.73
C ARG A 116 -18.18 3.88 -11.10
N GLU A 117 -19.32 3.86 -11.79
CA GLU A 117 -19.38 3.39 -13.16
C GLU A 117 -18.50 4.21 -14.12
N VAL A 118 -18.51 5.54 -14.01
CA VAL A 118 -17.65 6.40 -14.84
C VAL A 118 -16.16 6.10 -14.60
N TYR A 119 -15.73 5.98 -13.34
CA TYR A 119 -14.35 5.60 -13.00
C TYR A 119 -14.01 4.19 -13.51
N TRP A 120 -14.92 3.24 -13.32
CA TRP A 120 -14.70 1.87 -13.78
C TRP A 120 -14.54 1.81 -15.31
N HIS A 121 -15.32 2.59 -16.05
CA HIS A 121 -15.18 2.68 -17.50
C HIS A 121 -13.85 3.28 -17.94
N ALA A 122 -13.32 4.29 -17.25
CA ALA A 122 -11.97 4.79 -17.53
C ALA A 122 -10.92 3.66 -17.41
N LEU A 123 -10.99 2.85 -16.34
CA LEU A 123 -10.11 1.69 -16.14
C LEU A 123 -10.33 0.60 -17.21
N ALA A 124 -11.58 0.30 -17.56
CA ALA A 124 -11.91 -0.67 -18.61
C ALA A 124 -11.40 -0.24 -19.98
N HIS A 125 -11.31 1.08 -20.22
CA HIS A 125 -10.76 1.70 -21.43
C HIS A 125 -9.26 2.00 -21.35
N GLY A 126 -8.55 1.37 -20.42
CA GLY A 126 -7.08 1.32 -20.42
C GLY A 126 -6.38 2.43 -19.64
N PHE A 127 -7.11 3.23 -18.84
CA PHE A 127 -6.46 4.13 -17.89
C PHE A 127 -5.56 3.34 -16.93
N LYS A 128 -4.26 3.64 -16.92
CA LYS A 128 -3.29 3.02 -16.01
C LYS A 128 -2.98 3.90 -14.81
N GLY A 129 -2.87 5.21 -15.02
CA GLY A 129 -2.46 6.19 -14.00
C GLY A 129 -1.16 5.76 -13.29
N GLN A 130 -1.18 5.78 -11.96
CA GLN A 130 -0.03 5.36 -11.14
C GLN A 130 0.42 3.90 -11.34
N TYR A 131 -0.38 3.05 -12.00
CA TYR A 131 -0.06 1.66 -12.32
C TYR A 131 0.49 1.47 -13.75
N TYR A 132 1.14 2.49 -14.33
CA TYR A 132 1.64 2.48 -15.71
C TYR A 132 2.56 1.28 -16.06
N PHE A 133 3.23 0.71 -15.05
CA PHE A 133 4.14 -0.43 -15.17
C PHE A 133 3.45 -1.80 -15.25
N GLU A 134 2.15 -1.88 -14.96
CA GLU A 134 1.40 -3.13 -15.08
C GLU A 134 0.92 -3.35 -16.51
N ASP A 135 1.02 -4.60 -16.97
CA ASP A 135 0.49 -5.05 -18.25
C ASP A 135 -0.56 -6.15 -18.04
N GLY A 136 -1.74 -5.95 -18.62
CA GLY A 136 -2.89 -6.84 -18.47
C GLY A 136 -3.59 -6.73 -17.10
N ASP A 137 -4.49 -7.67 -16.84
CA ASP A 137 -5.41 -7.63 -15.68
C ASP A 137 -4.96 -8.54 -14.51
N GLN A 138 -3.68 -8.94 -14.45
CA GLN A 138 -3.17 -9.85 -13.41
C GLN A 138 -2.60 -9.11 -12.17
N GLY A 139 -2.41 -7.80 -12.26
CA GLY A 139 -1.85 -6.95 -11.19
C GLY A 139 -2.89 -6.27 -10.30
N GLU A 140 -2.48 -5.23 -9.58
CA GLU A 140 -3.37 -4.43 -8.71
C GLU A 140 -4.45 -3.70 -9.51
N LEU A 141 -4.14 -3.23 -10.72
CA LEU A 141 -5.12 -2.57 -11.59
C LEU A 141 -6.26 -3.53 -11.96
N GLY A 142 -5.93 -4.79 -12.21
CA GLY A 142 -6.90 -5.87 -12.44
C GLY A 142 -7.80 -6.12 -11.23
N LYS A 143 -7.21 -6.15 -10.03
CA LYS A 143 -7.96 -6.30 -8.77
C LYS A 143 -8.92 -5.13 -8.52
N LEU A 144 -8.50 -3.90 -8.81
CA LEU A 144 -9.36 -2.71 -8.67
C LEU A 144 -10.52 -2.74 -9.67
N LYS A 145 -10.26 -3.12 -10.93
CA LYS A 145 -11.30 -3.33 -11.94
C LYS A 145 -12.31 -4.39 -11.49
N GLU A 146 -11.86 -5.51 -10.94
CA GLU A 146 -12.75 -6.55 -10.43
C GLU A 146 -13.55 -6.09 -9.21
N LEU A 147 -12.89 -5.48 -8.22
CA LEU A 147 -13.51 -5.02 -6.98
C LEU A 147 -14.61 -4.00 -7.23
N HIS A 148 -14.36 -2.98 -8.06
CA HIS A 148 -15.36 -1.97 -8.37
C HIS A 148 -16.39 -2.46 -9.39
N GLY A 149 -16.02 -3.34 -10.32
CA GLY A 149 -16.94 -3.96 -11.27
C GLY A 149 -18.06 -4.76 -10.59
N ARG A 150 -17.73 -5.47 -9.50
CA ARG A 150 -18.72 -6.21 -8.69
C ARG A 150 -19.74 -5.30 -7.97
N GLN A 151 -19.39 -4.04 -7.76
CA GLN A 151 -20.22 -3.04 -7.07
C GLN A 151 -21.12 -2.24 -8.02
N LEU A 152 -20.95 -2.39 -9.34
CA LEU A 152 -21.80 -1.70 -10.33
C LEU A 152 -23.21 -2.28 -10.36
N ARG A 153 -24.20 -1.43 -10.67
CA ARG A 153 -25.60 -1.84 -10.92
C ARG A 153 -25.68 -2.88 -12.04
N LEU A 154 -24.98 -2.64 -13.13
CA LEU A 154 -24.78 -3.61 -14.22
C LEU A 154 -23.39 -4.20 -14.09
N ARG A 155 -23.31 -5.41 -13.53
CA ARG A 155 -22.04 -6.09 -13.33
C ARG A 155 -21.43 -6.52 -14.67
N PRO A 156 -20.16 -6.20 -14.93
CA PRO A 156 -19.43 -6.73 -16.08
C PRO A 156 -19.36 -8.25 -16.01
N LEU A 157 -19.48 -8.90 -17.17
CA LEU A 157 -19.31 -10.36 -17.28
C LEU A 157 -17.83 -10.73 -17.08
N ALA A 158 -17.58 -11.77 -16.30
CA ALA A 158 -16.23 -12.31 -16.14
C ALA A 158 -15.87 -13.13 -17.39
N LEU A 159 -15.01 -12.58 -18.27
CA LEU A 159 -14.65 -13.24 -19.54
C LEU A 159 -14.10 -14.67 -19.38
N GLY A 160 -13.44 -14.95 -18.25
CA GLY A 160 -12.92 -16.29 -17.92
C GLY A 160 -14.01 -17.32 -17.57
N SER A 161 -15.18 -16.89 -17.10
CA SER A 161 -16.33 -17.77 -16.85
C SER A 161 -17.20 -17.97 -18.08
N LEU A 162 -17.08 -17.16 -19.14
CA LEU A 162 -17.92 -17.25 -20.34
C LEU A 162 -17.82 -18.59 -21.10
N VAL A 163 -16.72 -19.33 -20.94
CA VAL A 163 -16.58 -20.69 -21.46
C VAL A 163 -17.49 -21.69 -20.71
N GLN A 164 -17.81 -21.39 -19.45
CA GLN A 164 -18.63 -22.23 -18.58
C GLN A 164 -20.07 -21.69 -18.46
N ASP A 165 -20.26 -20.38 -18.62
CA ASP A 165 -21.55 -19.74 -18.55
C ASP A 165 -22.34 -19.98 -19.83
N HIS A 166 -23.57 -20.41 -19.64
CA HIS A 166 -24.49 -20.75 -20.70
C HIS A 166 -25.18 -19.48 -21.25
N ILE A 167 -24.52 -18.78 -22.18
CA ILE A 167 -24.94 -17.45 -22.69
C ILE A 167 -26.09 -17.52 -23.71
N THR A 168 -26.51 -18.72 -24.17
CA THR A 168 -27.64 -18.87 -25.11
C THR A 168 -28.57 -20.01 -24.71
N PRO A 169 -29.88 -19.95 -25.00
CA PRO A 169 -30.82 -21.04 -24.70
C PRO A 169 -30.69 -22.23 -25.68
N GLN A 170 -29.51 -22.48 -26.25
CA GLN A 170 -29.24 -23.65 -27.08
C GLN A 170 -29.17 -24.92 -26.22
N PRO A 171 -29.58 -26.11 -26.71
CA PRO A 171 -29.61 -27.31 -25.89
C PRO A 171 -28.18 -27.80 -25.63
N TYR A 172 -27.68 -27.56 -24.41
CA TYR A 172 -26.42 -28.09 -23.88
C TYR A 172 -26.38 -29.63 -23.75
N GLY A 173 -27.36 -30.33 -24.34
CA GLY A 173 -27.47 -31.79 -24.35
C GLY A 173 -26.66 -32.46 -25.47
N VAL A 174 -25.97 -31.70 -26.33
CA VAL A 174 -25.10 -32.26 -27.37
C VAL A 174 -23.65 -32.00 -26.98
N ALA A 175 -22.87 -33.07 -26.85
CA ALA A 175 -21.44 -32.95 -26.58
C ALA A 175 -20.74 -32.20 -27.73
N ASP A 176 -19.84 -31.28 -27.40
CA ASP A 176 -19.10 -30.50 -28.38
C ASP A 176 -18.39 -31.41 -29.41
N PRO A 177 -18.37 -31.02 -30.70
CA PRO A 177 -17.65 -31.77 -31.72
C PRO A 177 -16.17 -31.87 -31.35
N ARG A 178 -15.60 -33.07 -31.53
CA ARG A 178 -14.16 -33.29 -31.29
C ARG A 178 -13.36 -32.41 -32.25
N GLY A 179 -12.69 -31.40 -31.68
CA GLY A 179 -11.72 -30.57 -32.40
C GLY A 179 -10.55 -31.40 -32.97
N PRO A 180 -9.74 -30.81 -33.87
CA PRO A 180 -8.64 -31.50 -34.51
C PRO A 180 -7.71 -32.16 -33.49
N ASN A 181 -7.19 -33.35 -33.82
CA ASN A 181 -6.37 -34.15 -32.92
C ASN A 181 -5.20 -33.32 -32.37
N ASP A 182 -5.32 -33.03 -31.09
CA ASP A 182 -4.37 -32.29 -30.29
C ASP A 182 -3.05 -33.07 -30.16
N THR A 183 -1.99 -32.54 -30.77
CA THR A 183 -0.62 -33.06 -30.70
C THR A 183 -0.09 -33.11 -29.27
N GLN A 184 -0.75 -32.44 -28.31
CA GLN A 184 -0.42 -32.50 -26.88
C GLN A 184 -0.71 -33.87 -26.24
N ARG A 185 -1.26 -34.87 -26.94
CA ARG A 185 -1.46 -36.21 -26.34
C ARG A 185 -0.14 -36.89 -25.95
N ARG A 186 0.96 -36.60 -26.67
CA ARG A 186 2.32 -37.04 -26.32
C ARG A 186 2.90 -36.22 -25.16
N ASP A 187 2.66 -34.91 -25.16
CA ASP A 187 3.08 -34.03 -24.06
C ASP A 187 2.34 -34.32 -22.76
N ARG A 188 1.06 -34.73 -22.82
CA ARG A 188 0.27 -35.17 -21.64
C ARG A 188 0.75 -36.49 -21.07
N ALA A 189 1.32 -37.38 -21.87
CA ALA A 189 1.93 -38.62 -21.37
C ALA A 189 3.27 -38.33 -20.66
N LEU A 190 4.07 -37.42 -21.22
CA LEU A 190 5.29 -36.90 -20.57
C LEU A 190 4.97 -36.09 -19.32
N LEU A 191 3.91 -35.26 -19.33
CA LEU A 191 3.40 -34.51 -18.18
C LEU A 191 2.82 -35.43 -17.09
N ARG A 192 2.19 -36.55 -17.44
CA ARG A 192 1.70 -37.53 -16.46
C ARG A 192 2.83 -38.34 -15.86
N ALA A 193 3.86 -38.67 -16.64
CA ALA A 193 5.06 -39.33 -16.15
C ALA A 193 5.89 -38.40 -15.25
N SER A 194 6.05 -37.13 -15.65
CA SER A 194 6.72 -36.12 -14.84
C SER A 194 5.91 -35.72 -13.62
N ALA A 195 4.57 -35.64 -13.70
CA ALA A 195 3.70 -35.44 -12.55
C ALA A 195 3.70 -36.64 -11.60
N ALA A 196 3.74 -37.88 -12.11
CA ALA A 196 3.85 -39.08 -11.28
C ALA A 196 5.22 -39.13 -10.57
N LEU A 197 6.30 -38.76 -11.25
CA LEU A 197 7.64 -38.65 -10.67
C LEU A 197 7.72 -37.49 -9.66
N ALA A 198 7.10 -36.35 -9.97
CA ALA A 198 6.98 -35.19 -9.10
C ALA A 198 6.00 -35.40 -7.94
N LEU A 199 5.16 -36.43 -7.96
CA LEU A 199 4.36 -36.90 -6.83
C LEU A 199 5.10 -37.96 -6.02
N LEU A 200 5.81 -38.88 -6.69
CA LEU A 200 6.59 -39.96 -6.05
C LEU A 200 7.77 -39.43 -5.24
N LEU A 201 8.50 -38.43 -5.75
CA LEU A 201 9.61 -37.82 -5.04
C LEU A 201 9.20 -37.15 -3.72
N PRO A 202 8.16 -36.30 -3.66
CA PRO A 202 7.67 -35.77 -2.38
C PRO A 202 6.95 -36.82 -1.53
N LEU A 203 6.33 -37.87 -2.10
CA LEU A 203 5.79 -38.98 -1.31
C LEU A 203 6.88 -39.79 -0.63
N LEU A 204 7.98 -40.08 -1.34
CA LEU A 204 9.16 -40.75 -0.79
C LEU A 204 9.88 -39.85 0.23
N TYR A 205 9.94 -38.54 -0.04
CA TYR A 205 10.45 -37.55 0.91
C TYR A 205 9.56 -37.43 2.16
N LEU A 206 8.23 -37.45 2.01
CA LEU A 206 7.26 -37.48 3.12
C LEU A 206 7.38 -38.77 3.92
N LEU A 207 7.52 -39.92 3.25
CA LEU A 207 7.76 -41.21 3.92
C LEU A 207 9.06 -41.18 4.73
N TRP A 208 10.12 -40.61 4.15
CA TRP A 208 11.40 -40.44 4.83
C TRP A 208 11.33 -39.45 6.01
N PHE A 209 10.56 -38.37 5.86
CA PHE A 209 10.29 -37.39 6.92
C PHE A 209 9.44 -37.97 8.06
N MET A 210 8.50 -38.86 7.74
CA MET A 210 7.66 -39.56 8.72
C MET A 210 8.42 -40.65 9.49
N THR A 211 9.47 -41.23 8.90
CA THR A 211 10.33 -42.24 9.57
C THR A 211 11.54 -41.62 10.30
N SER A 212 11.93 -40.39 9.94
CA SER A 212 13.00 -39.63 10.58
C SER A 212 12.39 -38.55 11.48
N GLY A 213 11.76 -38.93 12.60
CA GLY A 213 10.98 -38.00 13.42
C GLY A 213 11.79 -36.82 13.97
N PRO A 214 11.40 -35.56 13.70
CA PRO A 214 11.92 -34.38 14.39
C PRO A 214 10.77 -33.61 15.06
N ALA A 215 10.60 -33.69 16.38
CA ALA A 215 9.88 -32.69 17.19
C ALA A 215 8.59 -32.03 16.59
N THR A 216 7.78 -32.75 15.81
CA THR A 216 6.78 -32.14 14.90
C THR A 216 5.54 -31.59 15.60
N THR A 217 5.22 -32.07 16.80
CA THR A 217 4.04 -31.61 17.54
C THR A 217 4.20 -30.19 18.09
N GLN A 218 5.41 -29.81 18.54
CA GLN A 218 5.69 -28.47 19.07
C GLN A 218 5.74 -27.42 17.95
N THR A 219 6.38 -27.75 16.83
CA THR A 219 6.43 -26.86 15.66
C THR A 219 5.04 -26.66 15.05
N ALA A 220 4.20 -27.71 15.00
CA ALA A 220 2.84 -27.60 14.48
C ALA A 220 1.92 -26.75 15.37
N LEU A 221 2.09 -26.82 16.70
CA LEU A 221 1.35 -25.94 17.63
C LEU A 221 1.81 -24.49 17.49
N ALA A 222 3.11 -24.23 17.55
CA ALA A 222 3.68 -22.88 17.40
C ALA A 222 3.23 -22.24 16.09
N GLN A 223 3.32 -22.97 14.97
CA GLN A 223 2.92 -22.48 13.65
C GLN A 223 1.41 -22.19 13.54
N ARG A 224 0.56 -22.97 14.21
CA ARG A 224 -0.89 -22.71 14.26
C ARG A 224 -1.20 -21.44 15.04
N ILE A 225 -0.53 -21.24 16.18
CA ILE A 225 -0.69 -20.04 16.99
C ILE A 225 -0.20 -18.83 16.19
N ASP A 226 0.99 -18.90 15.58
CA ASP A 226 1.54 -17.80 14.77
C ASP A 226 0.63 -17.44 13.58
N GLN A 227 0.07 -18.44 12.88
CA GLN A 227 -0.87 -18.18 11.79
C GLN A 227 -2.14 -17.46 12.27
N HIS A 228 -2.63 -17.81 13.46
CA HIS A 228 -3.77 -17.11 14.06
C HIS A 228 -3.41 -15.68 14.48
N LEU A 229 -2.23 -15.48 15.07
CA LEU A 229 -1.74 -14.17 15.48
C LEU A 229 -1.55 -13.21 14.30
N GLN A 230 -1.27 -13.71 13.10
CA GLN A 230 -1.20 -12.91 11.86
C GLN A 230 -2.54 -12.30 11.42
N THR A 231 -3.67 -12.71 12.01
CA THR A 231 -4.99 -12.14 11.69
C THR A 231 -5.22 -10.76 12.32
N TYR A 232 -4.40 -10.37 13.29
CA TYR A 232 -4.50 -9.08 13.97
C TYR A 232 -3.89 -7.97 13.11
N ALA A 233 -4.67 -6.92 12.85
CA ALA A 233 -4.22 -5.80 12.03
C ALA A 233 -3.19 -4.93 12.79
N CYS A 234 -2.11 -4.56 12.10
CA CYS A 234 -1.04 -3.71 12.67
C CYS A 234 -0.52 -4.26 14.01
N ALA A 235 -0.21 -5.56 14.03
CA ALA A 235 0.30 -6.30 15.17
C ALA A 235 1.60 -7.02 14.80
N ASP A 236 2.52 -7.15 15.76
CA ASP A 236 3.68 -8.02 15.66
C ASP A 236 3.71 -8.87 16.92
N LEU A 237 3.21 -10.09 16.78
CA LEU A 237 3.07 -11.06 17.85
C LEU A 237 3.91 -12.29 17.48
N SER A 238 4.66 -12.79 18.44
CA SER A 238 5.48 -13.99 18.27
C SER A 238 5.16 -15.00 19.36
N THR A 239 5.20 -16.27 18.98
CA THR A 239 5.02 -17.38 19.92
C THR A 239 6.32 -18.12 20.11
N SER A 240 6.64 -18.44 21.36
CA SER A 240 7.64 -19.43 21.70
C SER A 240 6.99 -20.57 22.51
N VAL A 241 7.27 -21.81 22.13
CA VAL A 241 6.77 -23.00 22.82
C VAL A 241 7.97 -23.72 23.41
N GLY A 242 8.03 -23.79 24.73
CA GLY A 242 9.09 -24.49 25.45
C GLY A 242 9.00 -26.01 25.26
N LYS A 243 10.11 -26.71 25.55
CA LYS A 243 10.19 -28.18 25.46
C LYS A 243 9.14 -28.91 26.33
N ASP A 244 8.69 -28.25 27.39
CA ASP A 244 7.71 -28.77 28.35
C ASP A 244 6.26 -28.44 27.96
N GLY A 245 6.03 -27.82 26.80
CA GLY A 245 4.70 -27.41 26.29
C GLY A 245 4.22 -26.04 26.76
N HIS A 246 4.98 -25.36 27.62
CA HIS A 246 4.69 -23.99 28.04
C HIS A 246 4.73 -23.02 26.87
N THR A 247 3.61 -22.35 26.61
CA THR A 247 3.48 -21.36 25.53
C THR A 247 3.75 -19.96 26.08
N GLN A 248 4.57 -19.18 25.40
CA GLN A 248 4.75 -17.76 25.67
C GLN A 248 4.47 -16.97 24.41
N VAL A 249 3.52 -16.05 24.49
CA VAL A 249 3.19 -15.10 23.42
C VAL A 249 3.67 -13.73 23.84
N SER A 250 4.44 -13.07 22.98
CA SER A 250 4.97 -11.74 23.22
C SER A 250 4.77 -10.84 22.01
N GLY A 251 4.68 -9.52 22.23
CA GLY A 251 4.61 -8.56 21.14
C GLY A 251 3.63 -7.43 21.41
N PHE A 252 2.93 -6.98 20.37
CA PHE A 252 1.94 -5.92 20.49
C PHE A 252 0.78 -6.04 19.51
N VAL A 253 -0.33 -5.39 19.86
CA VAL A 253 -1.52 -5.19 19.03
C VAL A 253 -1.87 -3.72 18.90
N SER A 254 -2.68 -3.35 17.91
CA SER A 254 -3.05 -1.96 17.64
C SER A 254 -4.31 -1.47 18.36
N LEU A 255 -5.20 -2.39 18.75
CA LEU A 255 -6.47 -2.07 19.40
C LEU A 255 -6.46 -2.47 20.89
N PRO A 256 -6.97 -1.62 21.81
CA PRO A 256 -7.04 -1.94 23.23
C PRO A 256 -7.81 -3.23 23.53
N GLU A 257 -8.87 -3.51 22.78
CA GLU A 257 -9.69 -4.72 22.89
C GLU A 257 -8.95 -5.99 22.45
N ASP A 258 -7.92 -5.86 21.61
CA ASP A 258 -7.18 -7.01 21.09
C ASP A 258 -6.20 -7.57 22.14
N VAL A 259 -5.74 -6.77 23.11
CA VAL A 259 -4.84 -7.24 24.17
C VAL A 259 -5.46 -8.40 24.96
N PRO A 260 -6.66 -8.26 25.56
CA PRO A 260 -7.32 -9.38 26.24
C PRO A 260 -7.87 -10.44 25.27
N ARG A 261 -8.11 -10.09 24.00
CA ARG A 261 -8.62 -11.03 22.98
C ARG A 261 -7.55 -12.05 22.58
N VAL A 262 -6.30 -11.62 22.37
CA VAL A 262 -5.15 -12.52 22.11
C VAL A 262 -5.03 -13.55 23.22
N ALA A 263 -5.06 -13.10 24.47
CA ALA A 263 -4.95 -13.99 25.62
C ALA A 263 -6.06 -15.05 25.66
N ARG A 264 -7.30 -14.63 25.37
CA ARG A 264 -8.48 -15.51 25.37
C ARG A 264 -8.43 -16.54 24.23
N GLU A 265 -8.18 -16.09 23.00
CA GLU A 265 -8.20 -16.94 21.82
C GLU A 265 -7.08 -17.99 21.87
N VAL A 266 -5.84 -17.58 22.20
CA VAL A 266 -4.71 -18.52 22.31
C VAL A 266 -4.91 -19.52 23.45
N SER A 267 -5.45 -19.09 24.60
CA SER A 267 -5.69 -20.01 25.73
C SER A 267 -6.71 -21.09 25.43
N THR A 268 -7.61 -20.87 24.47
CA THR A 268 -8.61 -21.87 24.04
C THR A 268 -8.11 -22.83 22.96
N MET A 269 -6.90 -22.64 22.44
CA MET A 269 -6.38 -23.47 21.35
C MET A 269 -5.97 -24.86 21.85
N PRO A 270 -6.33 -25.94 21.12
CA PRO A 270 -5.91 -27.29 21.47
C PRO A 270 -4.39 -27.44 21.50
N GLY A 271 -3.85 -27.90 22.62
CA GLY A 271 -2.43 -28.16 22.83
C GLY A 271 -1.67 -27.07 23.58
N VAL A 272 -2.29 -25.91 23.85
CA VAL A 272 -1.69 -24.84 24.67
C VAL A 272 -1.73 -25.21 26.15
N ILE A 273 -0.58 -25.13 26.83
CA ILE A 273 -0.45 -25.44 28.25
C ILE A 273 0.15 -24.23 28.98
N ALA A 274 -0.58 -23.74 29.98
CA ALA A 274 -0.18 -22.63 30.86
C ALA A 274 0.45 -21.44 30.09
N PRO A 275 -0.30 -20.77 29.20
CA PRO A 275 0.23 -19.72 28.37
C PRO A 275 0.61 -18.48 29.19
N ARG A 276 1.75 -17.88 28.87
CA ARG A 276 2.17 -16.57 29.38
C ARG A 276 2.06 -15.53 28.27
N PHE A 277 1.50 -14.37 28.60
CA PHE A 277 1.28 -13.28 27.66
C PHE A 277 2.07 -12.05 28.09
N ASP A 278 2.93 -11.56 27.20
CA ASP A 278 3.63 -10.29 27.30
C ASP A 278 3.27 -9.44 26.06
N VAL A 279 2.01 -9.02 26.02
CA VAL A 279 1.41 -8.32 24.88
C VAL A 279 1.10 -6.88 25.28
N GLY A 280 1.75 -5.93 24.61
CA GLY A 280 1.51 -4.50 24.77
C GLY A 280 0.52 -3.93 23.75
N LEU A 281 0.07 -2.70 24.00
CA LEU A 281 -0.71 -1.91 23.04
C LEU A 281 0.25 -0.98 22.27
N ARG A 282 0.13 -0.95 20.94
CA ARG A 282 0.81 -0.01 20.05
C ARG A 282 -0.16 0.46 18.98
N VAL A 283 -0.87 1.54 19.27
CA VAL A 283 -1.87 2.11 18.36
C VAL A 283 -1.19 2.64 17.08
N TRP A 284 -1.93 2.60 15.97
CA TRP A 284 -1.53 3.28 14.74
C TRP A 284 -1.21 4.77 15.02
N PRO A 285 -0.15 5.37 14.45
CA PRO A 285 0.75 4.84 13.42
C PRO A 285 1.93 4.00 13.93
N HIS A 286 2.14 3.93 15.24
CA HIS A 286 3.37 3.38 15.83
C HIS A 286 3.63 1.91 15.46
N CYS A 287 2.59 1.09 15.40
CA CYS A 287 2.69 -0.30 14.96
C CYS A 287 3.20 -0.43 13.51
N GLU A 288 2.75 0.45 12.61
CA GLU A 288 3.11 0.42 11.20
C GLU A 288 4.56 0.86 10.99
N VAL A 289 4.96 1.94 11.69
CA VAL A 289 6.35 2.43 11.69
C VAL A 289 7.29 1.32 12.18
N PHE A 290 6.94 0.66 13.27
CA PHE A 290 7.71 -0.45 13.80
C PHE A 290 7.84 -1.58 12.77
N ALA A 291 6.75 -1.98 12.12
CA ALA A 291 6.77 -3.05 11.12
C ALA A 291 7.70 -2.70 9.93
N ILE A 292 7.67 -1.45 9.47
CA ILE A 292 8.54 -0.94 8.40
C ILE A 292 10.00 -0.95 8.82
N LEU A 293 10.32 -0.49 10.03
CA LEU A 293 11.71 -0.28 10.48
C LEU A 293 12.35 -1.50 11.14
N LYS A 294 11.57 -2.50 11.58
CA LYS A 294 12.05 -3.73 12.24
C LYS A 294 13.19 -4.44 11.47
N PRO A 295 13.11 -4.65 10.14
CA PRO A 295 14.21 -5.29 9.41
C PRO A 295 15.52 -4.49 9.44
N TYR A 296 15.42 -3.15 9.47
CA TYR A 296 16.56 -2.24 9.48
C TYR A 296 17.20 -2.13 10.87
N GLN A 297 16.40 -2.23 11.93
CA GLN A 297 16.90 -2.35 13.31
C GLN A 297 17.57 -3.71 13.54
N ALA A 298 16.97 -4.80 13.08
CA ALA A 298 17.58 -6.12 13.14
C ALA A 298 18.96 -6.10 12.45
N ARG A 299 19.05 -5.49 11.27
CA ARG A 299 20.32 -5.30 10.57
C ARG A 299 21.34 -4.48 11.37
N ASN A 300 20.93 -3.37 11.98
CA ASN A 300 21.80 -2.55 12.85
C ASN A 300 22.42 -3.40 13.97
N GLN A 301 21.59 -4.22 14.63
CA GLN A 301 21.99 -5.07 15.74
C GLN A 301 22.87 -6.25 15.28
N GLU A 302 22.46 -7.01 14.27
CA GLU A 302 23.15 -8.20 13.76
C GLU A 302 24.53 -7.86 13.18
N LYS A 303 24.64 -6.72 12.49
CA LYS A 303 25.90 -6.26 11.90
C LYS A 303 26.72 -5.39 12.84
N HIS A 304 26.21 -5.10 14.04
CA HIS A 304 26.85 -4.23 15.02
C HIS A 304 27.30 -2.88 14.44
N TYR A 305 26.44 -2.26 13.62
CA TYR A 305 26.74 -0.96 13.00
C TYR A 305 26.82 0.18 14.02
N GLY A 306 26.11 0.06 15.15
CA GLY A 306 26.25 0.94 16.30
C GLY A 306 25.49 2.26 16.19
N LEU A 307 24.51 2.35 15.28
CA LEU A 307 23.50 3.40 15.33
C LEU A 307 22.70 3.21 16.62
N ASP A 308 22.51 4.28 17.39
CA ASP A 308 21.74 4.24 18.64
C ASP A 308 20.99 5.56 18.85
N ILE A 309 19.89 5.50 19.59
CA ILE A 309 19.03 6.63 19.89
C ILE A 309 18.59 6.62 21.34
N TYR A 310 18.76 7.76 22.02
CA TYR A 310 18.24 7.92 23.37
C TYR A 310 17.53 9.26 23.56
N ALA A 311 16.55 9.27 24.46
CA ALA A 311 15.79 10.46 24.84
C ALA A 311 16.20 10.91 26.26
N PRO A 312 17.14 11.87 26.41
CA PRO A 312 17.62 12.31 27.74
C PRO A 312 16.56 12.85 28.67
N THR A 313 15.49 13.42 28.12
CA THR A 313 14.40 13.99 28.91
C THR A 313 13.43 12.94 29.42
N ALA A 314 13.42 11.74 28.83
CA ALA A 314 12.52 10.68 29.23
C ALA A 314 13.03 9.94 30.48
N ARG A 315 12.35 10.11 31.61
CA ARG A 315 12.65 9.37 32.85
C ARG A 315 11.80 8.12 32.92
N ASN A 316 12.41 6.95 33.06
CA ASN A 316 11.69 5.66 33.02
C ASN A 316 10.84 5.49 31.75
N ARG A 317 11.35 5.94 30.60
CA ARG A 317 10.65 6.00 29.31
C ARG A 317 9.37 6.87 29.31
N GLN A 318 9.24 7.78 30.27
CA GLN A 318 8.11 8.71 30.35
C GLN A 318 8.55 10.15 30.13
N LEU A 319 7.75 10.89 29.36
CA LEU A 319 7.84 12.33 29.16
C LEU A 319 6.61 12.99 29.80
N ARG A 320 6.81 14.07 30.56
CA ARG A 320 5.71 14.79 31.22
C ARG A 320 5.27 15.98 30.39
N GLU A 321 4.03 16.41 30.60
CA GLU A 321 3.51 17.65 30.02
C GLU A 321 4.46 18.84 30.21
N GLY A 322 4.74 19.53 29.11
CA GLY A 322 5.66 20.66 29.05
C GLY A 322 7.15 20.28 28.92
N ASP A 323 7.50 19.00 28.94
CA ASP A 323 8.88 18.57 28.68
C ASP A 323 9.25 18.80 27.20
N ASN A 324 10.51 19.15 26.95
CA ASN A 324 11.08 19.15 25.60
C ASN A 324 11.35 17.71 25.15
N VAL A 325 10.94 17.38 23.93
CA VAL A 325 11.32 16.12 23.28
C VAL A 325 12.76 16.26 22.77
N ARG A 326 13.73 15.95 23.64
CA ARG A 326 15.16 15.94 23.27
C ARG A 326 15.58 14.54 22.90
N VAL A 327 16.39 14.46 21.86
CA VAL A 327 16.90 13.21 21.32
C VAL A 327 18.38 13.35 21.09
N GLN A 328 19.13 12.32 21.45
CA GLN A 328 20.53 12.20 21.10
C GLN A 328 20.72 10.92 20.28
N VAL A 329 21.31 11.09 19.12
CA VAL A 329 21.61 10.02 18.17
C VAL A 329 23.11 9.79 18.16
N VAL A 330 23.53 8.53 18.22
CA VAL A 330 24.91 8.11 17.94
C VAL A 330 24.95 7.55 16.53
N ALA A 331 25.76 8.17 15.67
CA ALA A 331 25.92 7.74 14.30
C ALA A 331 26.59 6.34 14.23
N PRO A 332 26.26 5.54 13.21
CA PRO A 332 26.91 4.25 13.01
C PRO A 332 28.42 4.41 12.74
N ARG A 333 29.14 3.28 12.71
CA ARG A 333 30.60 3.21 12.46
C ARG A 333 31.01 3.50 11.00
N HIS A 334 30.22 4.27 10.28
CA HIS A 334 30.49 4.76 8.94
C HIS A 334 29.78 6.09 8.72
N ASP A 335 30.28 6.88 7.78
CA ASP A 335 29.64 8.13 7.40
C ASP A 335 28.25 7.87 6.82
N SER A 336 27.29 8.66 7.29
CA SER A 336 25.88 8.47 6.95
C SER A 336 25.10 9.78 7.05
N TYR A 337 23.95 9.78 6.41
CA TYR A 337 22.92 10.79 6.57
C TYR A 337 21.89 10.28 7.55
N ILE A 338 21.48 11.14 8.49
CA ILE A 338 20.58 10.78 9.58
C ILE A 338 19.25 11.53 9.43
N TRP A 339 18.15 10.82 9.72
CA TRP A 339 16.81 11.39 9.87
C TRP A 339 16.22 10.97 11.20
N VAL A 340 15.64 11.93 11.92
CA VAL A 340 15.03 11.70 13.23
C VAL A 340 13.58 12.16 13.20
N ASP A 341 12.67 11.22 13.39
CA ASP A 341 11.23 11.46 13.35
C ASP A 341 10.62 11.15 14.72
N TYR A 342 9.69 12.00 15.14
CA TYR A 342 8.92 11.85 16.37
C TYR A 342 7.44 11.70 16.03
N TYR A 343 6.89 10.52 16.31
CA TYR A 343 5.49 10.18 16.11
C TYR A 343 4.73 10.42 17.42
N THR A 344 3.70 11.25 17.33
CA THR A 344 2.90 11.70 18.46
C THR A 344 1.67 10.82 18.68
N ALA A 345 1.08 10.90 19.88
CA ALA A 345 -0.07 10.09 20.26
C ALA A 345 -1.36 10.42 19.46
N ASP A 346 -1.46 11.61 18.88
CA ASP A 346 -2.54 12.04 17.98
C ASP A 346 -2.35 11.58 16.52
N GLY A 347 -1.25 10.87 16.21
CA GLY A 347 -1.02 10.29 14.89
C GLY A 347 -0.32 11.21 13.89
N SER A 348 0.39 12.21 14.39
CA SER A 348 1.20 13.12 13.59
C SER A 348 2.69 12.76 13.67
N VAL A 349 3.49 13.32 12.76
CA VAL A 349 4.94 13.13 12.69
C VAL A 349 5.62 14.49 12.68
N MET A 350 6.61 14.63 13.56
CA MET A 350 7.47 15.79 13.67
C MET A 350 8.87 15.39 13.24
N HIS A 351 9.39 16.05 12.21
CA HIS A 351 10.72 15.77 11.69
C HIS A 351 11.74 16.64 12.41
N LEU A 352 12.43 16.07 13.40
CA LEU A 352 13.24 16.84 14.35
C LEU A 352 14.46 17.51 13.70
N ASN A 353 14.92 16.99 12.56
CA ASN A 353 15.99 17.56 11.76
C ASN A 353 15.56 17.94 10.32
N ALA A 354 14.27 18.17 10.07
CA ALA A 354 13.79 18.68 8.78
C ALA A 354 14.07 20.18 8.57
N GLY A 355 14.11 20.61 7.31
CA GLY A 355 14.32 22.01 6.91
C GLY A 355 15.79 22.44 6.83
N GLN A 356 16.73 21.53 7.07
CA GLN A 356 18.15 21.72 6.78
C GLN A 356 18.59 20.69 5.73
N ALA A 357 19.64 21.03 4.98
CA ALA A 357 20.31 20.10 4.08
C ALA A 357 20.52 18.74 4.77
N PRO A 358 20.52 17.62 4.02
CA PRO A 358 20.61 16.27 4.60
C PRO A 358 21.70 16.20 5.66
N THR A 359 21.36 15.86 6.91
CA THR A 359 22.29 15.96 8.05
C THR A 359 23.40 14.91 7.94
N PRO A 360 24.62 15.28 7.52
CA PRO A 360 25.70 14.32 7.40
C PRO A 360 26.34 14.14 8.78
N LEU A 361 26.56 12.91 9.19
CA LEU A 361 27.27 12.57 10.41
C LEU A 361 28.44 11.65 10.09
N GLN A 362 29.57 12.01 10.68
CA GLN A 362 30.78 11.21 10.65
C GLN A 362 30.61 9.95 11.50
N ALA A 363 31.35 8.90 11.18
CA ALA A 363 31.33 7.65 11.92
C ALA A 363 31.45 7.85 13.45
N GLY A 364 30.48 7.36 14.23
CA GLY A 364 30.46 7.45 15.69
C GLY A 364 30.21 8.86 16.27
N ALA A 365 29.99 9.87 15.43
CA ALA A 365 29.63 11.20 15.91
C ALA A 365 28.26 11.20 16.59
N THR A 366 28.04 12.15 17.48
CA THR A 366 26.78 12.31 18.20
C THR A 366 26.05 13.55 17.71
N LEU A 367 24.74 13.44 17.49
CA LEU A 367 23.84 14.53 17.17
C LEU A 367 22.80 14.69 18.28
N GLU A 368 22.67 15.90 18.80
CA GLU A 368 21.56 16.27 19.69
C GLU A 368 20.52 17.09 18.94
N VAL A 369 19.25 16.71 19.07
CA VAL A 369 18.11 17.33 18.40
C VAL A 369 17.04 17.69 19.44
N GLY A 370 16.28 18.76 19.20
CA GLY A 370 15.20 19.21 20.10
C GLY A 370 15.63 20.20 21.20
N ARG A 371 16.77 20.89 21.03
CA ARG A 371 17.19 21.97 21.96
C ARG A 371 16.41 23.27 21.73
N ASP A 372 16.26 23.69 20.47
CA ASP A 372 15.64 24.97 20.08
C ASP A 372 14.31 24.76 19.34
N ILE A 373 13.39 24.02 19.95
CA ILE A 373 12.08 23.70 19.38
C ILE A 373 11.01 24.71 19.83
N PRO A 374 10.06 25.10 18.93
CA PRO A 374 8.95 25.98 19.30
C PRO A 374 8.16 25.45 20.49
N SER A 375 7.51 26.32 21.26
CA SER A 375 6.65 25.92 22.38
C SER A 375 5.49 25.01 21.96
N SER A 376 5.09 25.05 20.68
CA SER A 376 4.10 24.14 20.10
C SER A 376 4.58 22.68 20.00
N TRP A 377 5.86 22.40 20.26
CA TRP A 377 6.49 21.09 20.16
C TRP A 377 6.76 20.45 21.52
N LEU A 378 6.30 21.09 22.59
CA LEU A 378 6.32 20.53 23.94
C LEU A 378 5.30 19.39 24.05
N VAL A 379 5.59 18.45 24.94
CA VAL A 379 4.68 17.35 25.27
C VAL A 379 3.35 17.94 25.76
N SER A 380 2.27 17.64 25.03
CA SER A 380 0.94 18.18 25.26
C SER A 380 -0.12 17.10 25.02
N PRO A 381 -1.37 17.30 25.49
CA PRO A 381 -2.46 16.37 25.20
C PRO A 381 -2.72 16.19 23.69
N PRO A 382 -3.16 15.01 23.23
CA PRO A 382 -3.47 13.82 24.03
C PRO A 382 -2.22 13.08 24.51
N PHE A 383 -2.27 12.60 25.75
CA PHE A 383 -1.21 11.78 26.35
C PHE A 383 -1.35 10.31 25.95
N GLY A 384 -0.21 9.62 25.87
CA GLY A 384 -0.12 8.20 25.58
C GLY A 384 1.20 7.81 24.93
N SER A 385 1.21 6.62 24.31
CA SER A 385 2.38 6.08 23.62
C SER A 385 2.83 6.99 22.47
N VAL A 386 4.14 7.21 22.40
CA VAL A 386 4.83 7.94 21.33
C VAL A 386 6.06 7.16 20.88
N LEU A 387 6.56 7.45 19.68
CA LEU A 387 7.70 6.75 19.10
C LEU A 387 8.69 7.76 18.53
N ILE A 388 9.97 7.57 18.82
CA ILE A 388 11.05 8.30 18.16
C ILE A 388 11.84 7.30 17.33
N THR A 389 12.07 7.61 16.07
CA THR A 389 12.83 6.77 15.15
C THR A 389 14.04 7.52 14.61
N VAL A 390 15.13 6.79 14.41
CA VAL A 390 16.28 7.25 13.65
C VAL A 390 16.51 6.34 12.46
N LEU A 391 16.72 6.95 11.29
CA LEU A 391 17.10 6.27 10.06
C LEU A 391 18.48 6.76 9.63
N SER A 392 19.34 5.83 9.23
CA SER A 392 20.68 6.10 8.71
C SER A 392 20.82 5.52 7.32
N ALA A 393 21.24 6.34 6.35
CA ALA A 393 21.50 5.90 4.98
C ALA A 393 22.85 6.43 4.47
N PRO A 394 23.52 5.73 3.52
CA PRO A 394 24.79 6.20 2.96
C PRO A 394 24.63 7.38 1.99
N THR A 395 23.42 7.60 1.46
CA THR A 395 23.09 8.69 0.53
C THR A 395 21.83 9.39 1.01
N PRO A 396 21.68 10.70 0.77
CA PRO A 396 20.48 11.43 1.15
C PRO A 396 19.26 10.92 0.37
N PHE A 397 18.10 10.78 1.02
CA PHE A 397 16.87 10.50 0.28
C PHE A 397 16.46 11.72 -0.54
N THR A 398 16.22 11.53 -1.84
CA THR A 398 15.96 12.59 -2.82
C THR A 398 14.71 13.43 -2.51
N GLU A 399 13.76 12.90 -1.74
CA GLU A 399 12.48 13.54 -1.38
C GLU A 399 12.50 14.29 -0.03
N THR A 400 13.68 14.62 0.51
CA THR A 400 13.79 15.22 1.86
C THR A 400 13.91 16.73 1.90
N SER A 401 14.26 17.37 0.78
CA SER A 401 14.64 18.80 0.75
C SER A 401 13.50 19.77 1.02
N ASP A 402 12.25 19.38 0.77
CA ASP A 402 11.04 20.22 0.92
C ASP A 402 10.00 19.64 1.90
N ARG A 403 10.44 18.79 2.85
CA ARG A 403 9.52 18.22 3.84
C ARG A 403 9.02 19.28 4.81
N PRO A 404 7.70 19.37 5.07
CA PRO A 404 7.21 20.21 6.14
C PRO A 404 7.79 19.71 7.47
N PRO A 405 8.01 20.58 8.47
CA PRO A 405 8.56 20.16 9.75
C PRO A 405 7.59 19.29 10.57
N PHE A 406 6.31 19.27 10.19
CA PHE A 406 5.24 18.50 10.78
C PHE A 406 4.23 18.07 9.71
N GLU A 407 3.77 16.83 9.77
CA GLU A 407 2.73 16.29 8.87
C GLU A 407 1.99 15.09 9.50
N LEU A 408 0.90 14.63 8.87
CA LEU A 408 0.18 13.44 9.30
C LEU A 408 0.97 12.16 8.98
N ALA A 409 0.96 11.19 9.91
CA ALA A 409 1.67 9.94 9.70
C ALA A 409 1.18 9.14 8.49
N SER A 410 -0.10 9.26 8.14
CA SER A 410 -0.66 8.60 6.95
C SER A 410 0.02 9.05 5.65
N ALA A 411 0.29 10.35 5.51
CA ALA A 411 0.97 10.92 4.36
C ALA A 411 2.47 10.55 4.36
N TYR A 412 3.10 10.58 5.54
CA TYR A 412 4.52 10.30 5.66
C TYR A 412 4.87 8.82 5.42
N LEU A 413 4.07 7.90 5.95
CA LEU A 413 4.33 6.46 5.88
C LEU A 413 4.36 5.90 4.45
N LEU A 414 3.65 6.52 3.51
CA LEU A 414 3.72 6.14 2.09
C LEU A 414 5.11 6.46 1.51
N ARG A 415 5.55 7.71 1.67
CA ARG A 415 6.87 8.18 1.19
C ARG A 415 8.03 7.47 1.88
N LEU A 416 7.89 7.16 3.17
CA LEU A 416 8.90 6.38 3.90
C LEU A 416 9.10 5.01 3.25
N ARG A 417 8.02 4.30 2.88
CA ARG A 417 8.14 2.99 2.20
C ARG A 417 8.80 3.11 0.83
N GLU A 418 8.47 4.14 0.05
CA GLU A 418 9.06 4.39 -1.26
C GLU A 418 10.56 4.68 -1.15
N ALA A 419 10.96 5.56 -0.23
CA ALA A 419 12.37 5.90 0.02
C ALA A 419 13.19 4.67 0.45
N LEU A 420 12.62 3.84 1.34
CA LEU A 420 13.24 2.60 1.81
C LEU A 420 13.30 1.53 0.71
N ALA A 421 12.28 1.44 -0.15
CA ALA A 421 12.25 0.51 -1.29
C ALA A 421 13.28 0.88 -2.36
N ALA A 422 13.43 2.17 -2.69
CA ALA A 422 14.45 2.67 -3.60
C ALA A 422 15.88 2.36 -3.10
N SER A 423 16.05 2.29 -1.77
CA SER A 423 17.33 2.06 -1.11
C SER A 423 17.51 0.62 -0.59
N LYS A 424 16.61 -0.31 -0.97
CA LYS A 424 16.50 -1.67 -0.39
C LYS A 424 17.77 -2.51 -0.50
N ASN A 425 18.60 -2.24 -1.52
CA ASN A 425 19.85 -2.96 -1.78
C ASN A 425 21.06 -2.40 -1.01
N SER A 426 20.89 -1.35 -0.22
CA SER A 426 21.96 -0.80 0.60
C SER A 426 22.03 -1.55 1.94
N ASP A 427 23.09 -2.33 2.15
CA ASP A 427 23.38 -2.96 3.45
C ASP A 427 23.63 -1.91 4.57
N ARG A 428 23.94 -0.67 4.20
CA ARG A 428 24.21 0.44 5.12
C ARG A 428 22.97 1.26 5.47
N LEU A 429 21.82 0.94 4.89
CA LEU A 429 20.54 1.47 5.33
C LEU A 429 20.12 0.71 6.59
N ILE A 430 20.03 1.43 7.71
CA ILE A 430 19.76 0.87 9.04
C ILE A 430 18.92 1.85 9.85
N ALA A 431 18.22 1.34 10.87
CA ALA A 431 17.36 2.16 11.72
C ALA A 431 17.54 1.78 13.19
N ASP A 432 17.12 2.67 14.07
CA ASP A 432 16.84 2.35 15.47
C ASP A 432 15.65 3.19 15.96
N PHE A 433 15.05 2.82 17.08
CA PHE A 433 13.89 3.53 17.59
C PHE A 433 13.66 3.28 19.08
N VAL A 434 12.99 4.23 19.73
CA VAL A 434 12.63 4.17 21.15
C VAL A 434 11.15 4.53 21.34
N PHE A 435 10.44 3.67 22.06
CA PHE A 435 9.07 3.91 22.51
C PHE A 435 9.09 4.61 23.87
N LEU A 436 8.25 5.63 23.99
CA LEU A 436 8.05 6.39 25.22
C LEU A 436 6.56 6.54 25.51
N GLU A 437 6.24 6.91 26.74
CA GLU A 437 4.90 7.27 27.18
C GLU A 437 4.87 8.75 27.54
N THR A 438 3.88 9.48 27.03
CA THR A 438 3.61 10.86 27.45
C THR A 438 2.54 10.86 28.53
N VAL A 439 2.72 11.66 29.58
CA VAL A 439 1.80 11.71 30.73
C VAL A 439 1.55 13.14 31.18
N SER A 440 0.38 13.38 31.76
CA SER A 440 0.08 14.61 32.49
C SER A 440 1.05 14.82 33.66
N ARG A 441 1.28 16.07 34.04
CA ARG A 441 2.29 16.44 35.04
C ARG A 441 2.03 15.90 36.43
#